data_AF-A0A971NT59-F1
#
_entry.id   AF-A0A971NT59-F1
#
_cell.length_a   1.000
_cell.length_b   1.000
_cell.length_c   1.000
_cell.angle_alpha   90.00
_cell.angle_beta   90.00
_cell.angle_gamma   90.00
#
_symmetry.space_group_name_H-M   'P 1'
#
loop_
_entity.id
_entity.type
_entity.pdbx_description
1 polymer ?
#
loop_
_entity_poly.entity_id
_entity_poly.type
_entity_poly.pdbx_seq_one_letter_code
_entity_poly.pdbx_strand_id
1 'polypeptide(L)' 'LVIGKSIVLLDDVMTTGATMRQAAKALKEAGAKEIYAATFARTALRTELRTEQTFDKLAIIV' A
#
# COMPACT_ATOMS: atom_id res chain seq x y z
N LEU A 1 17.93 -4.60 -1.78
CA LEU A 1 18.10 -4.75 -0.30
C LEU A 1 16.76 -4.56 0.41
N VAL A 2 15.82 -5.50 0.24
CA VAL A 2 14.50 -5.46 0.93
C VAL A 2 14.10 -6.78 1.58
N ILE A 3 14.88 -7.85 1.33
CA ILE A 3 14.64 -9.19 1.87
C ILE A 3 14.53 -9.14 3.39
N GLY A 4 13.43 -9.70 3.92
CA GLY A 4 13.16 -9.81 5.35
C GLY A 4 12.77 -8.50 6.05
N LYS A 5 12.68 -7.37 5.33
CA LYS A 5 12.36 -6.06 5.93
C LYS A 5 10.87 -5.80 5.97
N SER A 6 10.43 -5.08 7.00
CA SER A 6 9.10 -4.45 7.05
C SER A 6 9.20 -3.04 6.46
N ILE A 7 8.31 -2.69 5.53
CA ILE A 7 8.38 -1.47 4.72
C ILE A 7 7.08 -0.68 4.85
N VAL A 8 7.17 0.64 4.96
CA VAL A 8 6.00 1.54 4.88
C VAL A 8 6.07 2.31 3.56
N LEU A 9 5.01 2.22 2.76
CA LEU A 9 4.79 3.05 1.59
C LEU A 9 4.02 4.31 2.01
N LEU A 10 4.61 5.47 1.76
CA LEU A 10 4.02 6.77 2.07
C LEU A 10 3.74 7.54 0.78
N ASP A 11 2.55 8.11 0.66
CA ASP A 11 2.17 8.99 -0.44
C ASP A 11 1.21 10.08 0.06
N ASP A 12 1.09 11.20 -0.64
CA ASP A 12 0.24 12.31 -0.21
C ASP A 12 -1.26 11.96 -0.36
N VAL A 13 -1.67 11.51 -1.54
CA VAL A 13 -3.06 11.22 -1.88
C VAL A 13 -3.19 9.90 -2.60
N MET A 14 -3.95 8.98 -2.01
CA MET A 14 -4.32 7.73 -2.66
C MET A 14 -5.68 7.83 -3.35
N THR A 15 -5.73 7.63 -4.66
CA THR A 15 -7.00 7.49 -5.40
C THR A 15 -7.47 6.04 -5.41
N THR A 16 -7.27 5.32 -6.52
CA THR A 16 -7.59 3.89 -6.62
C THR A 16 -6.61 3.01 -5.86
N GLY A 17 -5.43 3.53 -5.52
CA GLY A 17 -4.34 2.78 -4.87
C GLY A 17 -3.53 1.88 -5.82
N ALA A 18 -3.73 1.98 -7.13
CA ALA A 18 -3.02 1.15 -8.12
C ALA A 18 -1.49 1.30 -8.02
N THR A 19 -0.99 2.52 -7.88
CA THR A 19 0.45 2.82 -7.76
C THR A 19 1.06 2.14 -6.54
N MET A 20 0.51 2.38 -5.34
CA MET A 20 0.99 1.74 -4.12
C MET A 20 0.89 0.22 -4.18
N ARG A 21 -0.14 -0.35 -4.81
CA ARG A 21 -0.27 -1.81 -4.97
C ARG A 21 0.83 -2.41 -5.84
N GLN A 22 1.16 -1.77 -6.97
CA GLN A 22 2.27 -2.24 -7.81
C GLN A 22 3.61 -2.17 -7.07
N ALA A 23 3.83 -1.09 -6.30
CA ALA A 23 5.03 -0.97 -5.46
C ALA A 23 5.08 -2.07 -4.39
N ALA A 24 3.98 -2.32 -3.67
CA ALA A 24 3.89 -3.37 -2.67
C ALA A 24 4.15 -4.77 -3.28
N LYS A 25 3.55 -5.05 -4.44
CA LYS A 25 3.77 -6.30 -5.18
C LYS A 25 5.26 -6.49 -5.50
N ALA A 26 5.90 -5.49 -6.10
CA ALA A 26 7.32 -5.55 -6.45
C ALA A 26 8.22 -5.75 -5.21
N LEU A 27 7.88 -5.11 -4.09
CA LEU A 27 8.61 -5.25 -2.84
C LEU A 27 8.43 -6.65 -2.19
N LYS A 28 7.21 -7.22 -2.22
CA LYS A 28 6.96 -8.60 -1.77
C LYS A 28 7.72 -9.60 -2.65
N GLU A 29 7.68 -9.43 -3.98
CA GLU A 29 8.43 -10.27 -4.92
C GLU A 29 9.95 -10.17 -4.68
N ALA A 30 10.45 -9.01 -4.25
CA ALA A 30 11.84 -8.81 -3.85
C ALA A 30 12.17 -9.31 -2.42
N GLY A 31 11.22 -9.94 -1.73
CA GLY A 31 11.40 -10.62 -0.45
C GLY A 31 11.09 -9.81 0.80
N ALA A 32 10.38 -8.67 0.68
CA ALA A 32 9.94 -7.92 1.86
C ALA A 32 9.06 -8.78 2.78
N LYS A 33 9.28 -8.68 4.09
CA LYS A 33 8.53 -9.42 5.10
C LYS A 33 7.12 -8.85 5.23
N GLU A 34 7.03 -7.57 5.51
CA GLU A 34 5.76 -6.86 5.70
C GLU A 34 5.72 -5.56 4.89
N ILE A 35 4.54 -5.20 4.42
CA ILE A 35 4.31 -3.95 3.70
C ILE A 35 3.08 -3.26 4.26
N TYR A 36 3.30 -2.06 4.75
CA TYR A 36 2.30 -1.12 5.22
C TYR A 36 2.13 -0.01 4.19
N ALA A 37 0.95 0.59 4.15
CA ALA A 37 0.70 1.78 3.36
C ALA A 37 0.09 2.87 4.24
N ALA A 38 0.54 4.11 4.06
CA ALA A 38 -0.01 5.28 4.73
C ALA A 38 -0.12 6.47 3.76
N THR A 39 -1.22 7.19 3.83
CA THR A 39 -1.48 8.36 2.98
C THR A 39 -2.25 9.44 3.73
N PHE A 40 -2.06 10.70 3.34
CA PHE A 40 -2.74 11.83 3.99
C PHE A 40 -4.19 12.01 3.50
N ALA A 41 -4.48 11.69 2.25
CA ALA A 41 -5.84 11.75 1.74
C ALA A 41 -6.19 10.53 0.92
N ARG A 42 -7.47 10.15 0.92
CA ARG A 42 -7.98 9.11 0.02
C ARG A 42 -9.20 9.58 -0.76
N THR A 43 -9.14 9.45 -2.08
CA THR A 43 -10.30 9.66 -2.94
C THR A 43 -11.02 8.33 -3.13
N ALA A 44 -12.16 8.14 -2.46
CA ALA A 44 -12.97 6.94 -2.62
C ALA A 44 -13.90 7.05 -3.84
N LEU A 45 -13.57 6.37 -4.94
CA LEU A 45 -14.57 6.02 -5.96
C LEU A 45 -15.42 4.85 -5.44
N ARG A 46 -16.74 4.93 -5.61
CA ARG A 46 -17.79 4.15 -4.91
C ARG A 46 -17.76 2.61 -5.05
N THR A 47 -16.72 1.98 -5.61
CA THR A 47 -16.79 0.57 -6.06
C THR A 47 -15.64 -0.35 -5.65
N GLU A 48 -14.82 -0.05 -4.64
CA GLU A 48 -13.71 -0.95 -4.28
C GLU A 48 -13.56 -1.21 -2.78
N LEU A 49 -14.44 -2.06 -2.25
CA LEU A 49 -14.33 -2.69 -0.92
C LEU A 49 -13.53 -4.02 -0.96
N ARG A 50 -12.70 -4.25 -2.00
CA ARG A 50 -11.90 -5.49 -2.16
C ARG A 50 -10.38 -5.28 -2.23
N THR A 51 -9.90 -4.07 -2.00
CA THR A 51 -8.50 -3.66 -2.30
C THR A 51 -7.50 -3.84 -1.16
N GLU A 52 -7.91 -4.34 0.01
CA GLU A 52 -7.00 -4.57 1.15
C GLU A 52 -6.07 -5.78 0.97
N GLN A 53 -6.21 -6.59 -0.09
CA GLN A 53 -5.48 -7.85 -0.21
C GLN A 53 -3.98 -7.75 -0.53
N THR A 54 -3.44 -6.56 -0.82
CA THR A 54 -2.02 -6.38 -1.18
C THR A 54 -1.15 -5.82 -0.06
N PHE A 55 -1.74 -5.13 0.92
CA PHE A 55 -0.99 -4.56 2.05
C PHE A 55 -1.28 -5.39 3.29
N ASP A 56 -0.27 -5.56 4.15
CA ASP A 56 -0.49 -6.23 5.44
C ASP A 56 -1.31 -5.33 6.37
N LYS A 57 -1.21 -4.00 6.19
CA LYS A 57 -2.11 -3.01 6.80
C LYS A 57 -2.02 -1.67 6.06
N LEU A 58 -3.18 -1.04 5.87
CA LEU A 58 -3.34 0.30 5.31
C LEU A 58 -3.83 1.26 6.41
N ALA A 59 -3.19 2.43 6.50
CA ALA A 59 -3.64 3.54 7.33
C ALA A 59 -3.93 4.75 6.46
N ILE A 60 -5.03 5.47 6.73
CA ILE A 60 -5.32 6.75 6.10
C ILE A 60 -5.28 7.78 7.22
N ILE A 61 -4.39 8.75 7.11
CA ILE A 61 -4.16 9.79 8.11
C ILE A 61 -4.80 11.06 7.54
N VAL A 62 -6.12 11.16 7.68
CA VAL A 62 -6.90 12.33 7.23
C VAL A 62 -6.63 13.52 8.13
#